data_AF-A0A9P9S3L8-F1
#
_entry.id   AF-A0A9P9S3L8-F1
#
_cell.length_a   1.000
_cell.length_b   1.000
_cell.length_c   1.000
_cell.angle_alpha   90.00
_cell.angle_beta   90.00
_cell.angle_gamma   90.00
#
_symmetry.space_group_name_H-M   'P 1'
#
loop_
_entity.id
_entity.type
_entity.pdbx_description
1 polymer ?
#
loop_
_entity_poly.entity_id
_entity_poly.type
_entity_poly.pdbx_seq_one_letter_code
_entity_poly.pdbx_strand_id
1 'polypeptide(L)'
;IVLAQERISLDKDGEFKKQRDCIRGCLLEGWDMYDLDGFLGCRDSWYNECFCRADRASEADRFLSTCIKSGCGASATVDLSIAQSVYHQYCSTA
;
A
#
# COMPACT_ATOMS: atom_id res chain seq x y z
N ILE A 1 1.39 -28.83 12.35
CA ILE A 1 0.27 -28.16 11.66
C ILE A 1 0.85 -26.85 11.17
N VAL A 2 1.13 -26.72 9.88
CA VAL A 2 1.46 -25.43 9.29
C VAL A 2 0.12 -24.73 9.15
N LEU A 3 -0.16 -23.76 10.03
CA LEU A 3 -1.33 -22.91 9.89
C LEU A 3 -1.18 -22.18 8.55
N ALA A 4 -2.18 -22.28 7.68
CA ALA A 4 -2.23 -21.45 6.49
C ALA A 4 -2.20 -19.99 6.96
N GLN A 5 -1.24 -19.20 6.47
CA GLN A 5 -1.22 -17.76 6.72
C GLN A 5 -2.59 -17.21 6.27
N GLU A 6 -3.34 -16.55 7.15
CA GLU A 6 -4.57 -15.91 6.74
C GLU A 6 -4.23 -14.86 5.68
N ARG A 7 -4.93 -14.90 4.53
CA ARG A 7 -4.79 -13.87 3.50
C ARG A 7 -5.44 -12.60 4.04
N ILE A 8 -4.64 -11.73 4.64
CA ILE A 8 -5.09 -10.43 5.15
C ILE A 8 -5.09 -9.47 3.98
N SER A 9 -6.22 -8.79 3.76
CA SER A 9 -6.39 -7.81 2.70
C SER A 9 -6.19 -6.40 3.23
N LEU A 10 -5.37 -5.57 2.56
CA LEU A 10 -5.11 -4.19 2.98
C LEU A 10 -6.37 -3.32 3.00
N ASP A 11 -7.38 -3.59 2.16
CA ASP A 11 -8.68 -2.88 2.19
C ASP A 11 -9.47 -3.13 3.49
N LYS A 12 -9.13 -4.19 4.25
CA LYS A 12 -9.73 -4.50 5.55
C LYS A 12 -9.02 -3.80 6.69
N ASP A 13 -7.79 -3.36 6.49
CA ASP A 13 -6.98 -2.69 7.49
C ASP A 13 -7.65 -1.40 7.99
N GLY A 14 -7.63 -1.22 9.32
CA GLY A 14 -8.29 -0.09 9.97
C GLY A 14 -7.58 1.24 9.77
N GLU A 15 -6.25 1.22 9.63
CA GLU A 15 -5.44 2.41 9.38
C GLU A 15 -5.57 2.85 7.93
N PHE A 16 -5.65 1.91 6.97
CA PHE A 16 -5.97 2.20 5.57
C PHE A 16 -7.31 2.95 5.44
N LYS A 17 -8.38 2.45 6.08
CA LYS A 17 -9.73 3.05 5.97
C LYS A 17 -9.86 4.48 6.52
N LYS A 18 -8.96 4.88 7.43
CA LYS A 18 -8.96 6.24 8.01
C LYS A 18 -8.31 7.27 7.08
N GLN A 19 -7.63 6.81 6.02
CA GLN A 19 -6.85 7.69 5.18
C GLN A 19 -7.71 8.51 4.23
N ARG A 20 -7.16 9.66 3.84
CA ARG A 20 -7.71 10.51 2.79
C ARG A 20 -7.76 9.75 1.47
N ASP A 21 -8.71 10.12 0.60
CA ASP A 21 -8.89 9.46 -0.70
C ASP A 21 -7.63 9.47 -1.56
N CYS A 22 -6.81 10.53 -1.50
CA CYS A 22 -5.55 10.59 -2.25
C CYS A 22 -4.51 9.55 -1.78
N ILE A 23 -4.50 9.21 -0.48
CA ILE A 23 -3.61 8.17 0.09
C ILE A 23 -4.18 6.79 -0.24
N ARG A 24 -5.50 6.60 -0.05
CA ARG A 24 -6.18 5.34 -0.40
C ARG A 24 -6.01 4.99 -1.88
N GLY A 25 -6.11 6.00 -2.75
CA GLY A 25 -5.87 5.87 -4.17
C GLY A 25 -4.45 5.42 -4.52
N CYS A 26 -3.45 5.88 -3.77
CA CYS A 26 -2.07 5.41 -3.95
C CYS A 26 -1.85 4.00 -3.41
N LEU A 27 -2.61 3.57 -2.40
CA LEU A 27 -2.42 2.26 -1.78
C LEU A 27 -3.19 1.14 -2.50
N LEU A 28 -4.46 1.36 -2.89
CA LEU A 28 -5.33 0.33 -3.50
C LEU A 28 -6.51 0.84 -4.33
N GLU A 29 -6.94 2.09 -4.17
CA GLU A 29 -8.18 2.60 -4.78
C GLU A 29 -7.88 3.52 -5.98
N GLY A 30 -6.81 3.20 -6.70
CA GLY A 30 -6.37 3.96 -7.85
C GLY A 30 -7.34 3.79 -9.02
N TRP A 31 -7.21 4.67 -10.02
CA TRP A 31 -7.79 4.45 -11.33
C TRP A 31 -6.66 3.95 -12.25
N ASP A 32 -6.75 2.71 -12.74
CA ASP A 32 -5.72 2.02 -13.54
C ASP A 32 -4.38 1.75 -12.80
N MET A 33 -3.29 1.40 -13.51
CA MET A 33 -1.93 1.04 -13.03
C MET A 33 -1.20 2.11 -12.16
N TYR A 34 -1.95 2.95 -11.45
CA TYR A 34 -1.50 4.09 -10.65
C TYR A 34 -1.71 3.88 -9.14
N ASP A 35 -2.04 2.67 -8.71
CA ASP A 35 -1.99 2.21 -7.33
C ASP A 35 -0.83 1.23 -7.10
N LEU A 36 -0.59 0.95 -5.82
CA LEU A 36 0.56 0.16 -5.40
C LEU A 36 0.47 -1.30 -5.85
N ASP A 37 -0.72 -1.91 -5.90
CA ASP A 37 -0.89 -3.28 -6.41
C ASP A 37 -0.57 -3.37 -7.90
N GLY A 38 -1.04 -2.42 -8.70
CA GLY A 38 -0.71 -2.32 -10.12
C GLY A 38 0.79 -2.20 -10.33
N PHE A 39 1.46 -1.33 -9.56
CA PHE A 39 2.91 -1.11 -9.65
C PHE A 39 3.73 -2.34 -9.24
N LEU A 40 3.37 -3.02 -8.15
CA LEU A 40 4.08 -4.20 -7.66
C LEU A 40 3.79 -5.46 -8.50
N GLY A 41 2.85 -5.38 -9.45
CA GLY A 41 2.39 -6.51 -10.24
C GLY A 41 1.54 -7.50 -9.44
N CYS A 42 0.95 -7.05 -8.33
CA CYS A 42 0.13 -7.85 -7.42
C CYS A 42 -1.35 -7.90 -7.86
N ARG A 43 -1.62 -8.06 -9.16
CA ARG A 43 -2.99 -8.13 -9.70
C ARG A 43 -3.84 -9.13 -8.91
N ASP A 44 -4.98 -8.65 -8.41
CA ASP A 44 -5.94 -9.39 -7.56
C ASP A 44 -5.37 -9.91 -6.22
N SER A 45 -4.17 -9.44 -5.84
CA SER A 45 -3.39 -9.93 -4.71
C SER A 45 -2.94 -8.80 -3.80
N TRP A 46 -3.78 -7.79 -3.57
CA TRP A 46 -3.67 -6.81 -2.47
C TRP A 46 -3.60 -7.43 -1.06
N TYR A 47 -3.59 -8.75 -1.01
CA TYR A 47 -3.27 -9.56 0.14
C TYR A 47 -1.78 -9.53 0.48
N ASN A 48 -1.52 -9.73 1.76
CA ASN A 48 -0.20 -9.71 2.38
C ASN A 48 0.83 -10.58 1.64
N GLU A 49 0.43 -11.74 1.14
CA GLU A 49 1.30 -12.69 0.43
C GLU A 49 2.06 -12.09 -0.77
N CYS A 50 1.50 -11.07 -1.44
CA CYS A 50 2.17 -10.39 -2.55
C CYS A 50 2.77 -9.06 -2.10
N PHE A 51 1.98 -8.23 -1.42
CA PHE A 51 2.38 -6.89 -0.99
C PHE A 51 3.59 -6.89 -0.06
N CYS A 52 3.69 -7.89 0.81
CA CYS A 52 4.59 -7.89 1.96
C CYS A 52 5.82 -8.77 1.78
N ARG A 53 6.14 -9.12 0.53
CA ARG A 53 7.42 -9.76 0.24
C ARG A 53 8.56 -8.78 0.53
N ALA A 54 9.62 -9.30 1.16
CA ALA A 54 10.77 -8.49 1.58
C ALA A 54 11.45 -7.73 0.42
N ASP A 55 11.39 -8.25 -0.80
CA ASP A 55 11.98 -7.62 -1.99
C ASP A 55 11.13 -6.48 -2.57
N ARG A 56 9.90 -6.26 -2.08
CA ARG A 56 8.97 -5.24 -2.58
C ARG A 56 8.95 -3.95 -1.78
N ALA A 57 9.45 -3.95 -0.54
CA ALA A 57 9.37 -2.79 0.35
C ALA A 57 9.98 -1.52 -0.27
N SER A 58 11.19 -1.63 -0.82
CA SER A 58 11.87 -0.50 -1.48
C SER A 58 11.15 -0.02 -2.74
N GLU A 59 10.53 -0.94 -3.48
CA GLU A 59 9.74 -0.62 -4.67
C GLU A 59 8.46 0.12 -4.28
N ALA A 60 7.78 -0.35 -3.23
CA ALA A 60 6.59 0.28 -2.68
C ALA A 60 6.86 1.70 -2.19
N ASP A 61 7.94 1.91 -1.42
CA ASP A 61 8.32 3.24 -0.94
C ASP A 61 8.59 4.22 -2.08
N ARG A 62 9.31 3.76 -3.12
CA ARG A 62 9.60 4.58 -4.31
C ARG A 62 8.31 4.99 -5.02
N PHE A 63 7.40 4.04 -5.18
CA PHE A 63 6.11 4.29 -5.81
C PHE A 63 5.27 5.27 -4.98
N LEU A 64 5.10 5.03 -3.68
CA LEU A 64 4.32 5.88 -2.78
C LEU A 64 4.85 7.32 -2.77
N SER A 65 6.17 7.52 -2.77
CA SER A 65 6.76 8.87 -2.92
C SER A 65 6.31 9.57 -4.20
N THR A 66 6.18 8.83 -5.31
CA THR A 66 5.76 9.39 -6.59
C THR A 66 4.26 9.63 -6.63
N CYS A 67 3.47 8.65 -6.20
CA CYS A 67 2.02 8.72 -6.21
C CYS A 67 1.51 9.82 -5.28
N ILE A 68 2.02 9.91 -4.05
CA ILE A 68 1.58 10.93 -3.07
C ILE A 68 1.88 12.35 -3.58
N LYS A 69 3.05 12.58 -4.17
CA LYS A 69 3.37 13.90 -4.76
C LYS A 69 2.41 14.28 -5.88
N SER A 70 1.93 13.30 -6.65
CA SER A 70 0.99 13.50 -7.75
C SER A 70 -0.45 13.66 -7.26
N GLY A 71 -0.93 12.75 -6.40
CA GLY A 71 -2.32 12.65 -5.97
C GLY A 71 -2.68 13.48 -4.72
N CYS A 72 -1.75 13.65 -3.78
CA CYS A 72 -1.96 14.43 -2.56
C CYS A 72 -1.31 15.84 -2.62
N GLY A 73 -0.37 16.06 -3.54
CA GLY A 73 0.31 17.34 -3.78
C GLY A 73 1.81 17.29 -3.53
N ALA A 74 2.57 18.15 -4.22
CA ALA A 74 4.04 18.08 -4.22
C ALA A 74 4.70 18.27 -2.84
N SER A 75 4.04 18.96 -1.91
CA SER A 75 4.49 19.21 -0.54
C SER A 75 3.87 18.28 0.51
N ALA A 76 3.19 17.22 0.08
CA ALA A 76 2.46 16.27 0.94
C ALA A 76 3.40 15.28 1.68
N THR A 77 4.39 15.79 2.41
CA THR A 77 5.38 14.99 3.14
C THR A 77 4.79 14.20 4.31
N VAL A 78 3.76 14.76 4.96
CA VAL A 78 2.99 14.10 6.02
C VAL A 78 2.19 12.93 5.43
N ASP A 79 1.49 13.15 4.32
CA ASP A 79 0.72 12.10 3.64
C ASP A 79 1.64 10.98 3.15
N LEU A 80 2.87 11.30 2.71
CA LEU A 80 3.87 10.29 2.32
C LEU A 80 4.29 9.43 3.51
N SER A 81 4.63 10.07 4.63
CA SER A 81 5.03 9.35 5.85
C SER A 81 3.90 8.43 6.34
N ILE A 82 2.66 8.89 6.26
CA ILE A 82 1.47 8.11 6.59
C ILE A 82 1.29 6.93 5.63
N ALA A 83 1.37 7.15 4.32
CA ALA A 83 1.21 6.09 3.32
C ALA A 83 2.23 4.97 3.49
N GLN A 84 3.50 5.34 3.71
CA GLN A 84 4.57 4.38 4.00
C GLN A 84 4.29 3.64 5.31
N SER A 85 3.91 4.36 6.38
CA SER A 85 3.58 3.74 7.66
C SER A 85 2.45 2.72 7.54
N VAL A 86 1.37 3.04 6.81
CA VAL A 86 0.25 2.11 6.60
C VAL A 86 0.73 0.85 5.87
N TYR A 87 1.52 0.99 4.79
CA TYR A 87 2.08 -0.14 4.06
C TYR A 87 2.99 -1.02 4.94
N HIS A 88 3.94 -0.42 5.66
CA HIS A 88 4.88 -1.15 6.51
C HIS A 88 4.19 -1.80 7.71
N GLN A 89 3.21 -1.13 8.32
CA GLN A 89 2.42 -1.70 9.41
C GLN A 89 1.60 -2.89 8.94
N TYR A 90 0.89 -2.75 7.82
CA TYR A 90 0.18 -3.85 7.18
C TYR A 90 1.09 -5.05 6.96
N CYS A 91 2.29 -4.81 6.43
CA CYS A 91 3.28 -5.87 6.18
C CYS A 91 4.00 -6.41 7.41
N SER A 92 3.96 -5.72 8.54
CA SER A 92 4.45 -6.24 9.82
C SER A 92 3.47 -7.22 10.48
N THR A 93 2.18 -7.12 10.14
CA THR A 93 1.10 -8.00 10.64
C THR A 93 0.77 -9.16 9.72
N ALA A 94 1.47 -9.23 8.57
CA ALA A 94 1.28 -10.17 7.48
C ALA A 94 1.67 -11.61 7.81
#